data_AF-A0A559MJS6-F1
#
_entry.id   AF-A0A559MJS6-F1
#
_cell.length_a   1.000
_cell.length_b   1.000
_cell.length_c   1.000
_cell.angle_alpha   90.00
_cell.angle_beta   90.00
_cell.angle_gamma   90.00
#
_symmetry.space_group_name_H-M   'P 1'
#
loop_
_entity.id
_entity.type
_entity.pdbx_description
1 polymer ?
#
loop_
_entity_poly.entity_id
_entity_poly.type
_entity_poly.pdbx_seq_one_letter_code
_entity_poly.pdbx_strand_id
1 'polypeptide(L)'
;MSLHLSHCTGSVIGSCIFQSLAMTTSSINSAVPPSDSAPDAYITHRSDGFDSSWRSSNNFRDYIPPTGHPRTAGLDDADVYEYSKDVLSRPKPKVLFGPWFELLEKPFVGVTSDGIVREDIYTLGDESAPTEQMVSAAKGVIKALSVTEKNKVICSDLDGDEWRKWCNPEIVFHDVGIRLEFLEQRKIELVLKLLKASLSQCGFEKAVGAMRLNHFLGEIVHAKAILNQYSYQ
;
A
#
# COMPACT_ATOMS: atom_id res chain seq x y z
N MET A 1 28.25 11.97 -31.29
CA MET A 1 26.82 11.64 -31.14
C MET A 1 26.76 10.42 -30.23
N SER A 2 26.89 10.63 -28.92
CA SER A 2 26.88 9.58 -27.90
C SER A 2 25.64 9.76 -27.04
N LEU A 3 24.77 8.77 -27.06
CA LEU A 3 23.64 8.64 -26.14
C LEU A 3 24.19 8.21 -24.78
N HIS A 4 23.99 9.03 -23.75
CA HIS A 4 24.16 8.63 -22.36
C HIS A 4 22.81 8.15 -21.83
N LEU A 5 22.73 6.89 -21.45
CA LEU A 5 21.64 6.28 -20.70
C LEU A 5 21.87 6.62 -19.22
N SER A 6 21.10 7.58 -18.69
CA SER A 6 21.08 7.85 -17.26
C SER A 6 20.33 6.74 -16.52
N HIS A 7 21.01 6.11 -15.57
CA HIS A 7 20.42 5.18 -14.61
C HIS A 7 19.45 5.92 -13.68
N CYS A 8 18.22 5.40 -13.55
CA CYS A 8 17.20 5.90 -12.63
C CYS A 8 17.38 5.28 -11.24
N THR A 9 18.09 5.95 -10.34
CA THR A 9 18.03 5.68 -8.91
C THR A 9 16.96 6.59 -8.29
N GLY A 10 15.72 6.11 -8.21
CA GLY A 10 14.62 6.83 -7.58
C GLY A 10 13.90 5.92 -6.59
N SER A 11 14.36 5.87 -5.35
CA SER A 11 13.73 5.03 -4.31
C SER A 11 13.92 5.63 -2.92
N VAL A 12 12.96 6.46 -2.49
CA VAL A 12 12.63 6.61 -1.05
C VAL A 12 11.12 6.82 -0.81
N ILE A 13 10.34 7.36 -1.75
CA ILE A 13 8.89 7.63 -1.52
C ILE A 13 7.99 6.42 -1.87
N GLY A 14 8.49 5.44 -2.62
CA GLY A 14 7.68 4.30 -3.12
C GLY A 14 7.43 3.16 -2.13
N SER A 15 8.12 3.12 -0.98
CA SER A 15 8.06 1.94 -0.10
C SER A 15 6.78 1.86 0.73
N CYS A 16 6.10 2.99 0.99
CA CYS A 16 4.84 2.97 1.72
C CYS A 16 3.72 2.32 0.87
N ILE A 17 3.70 2.51 -0.45
CA ILE A 17 2.61 2.01 -1.31
C ILE A 17 2.55 0.47 -1.41
N PHE A 18 3.62 -0.25 -1.08
CA PHE A 18 3.74 -1.70 -1.37
C PHE A 18 3.89 -2.62 -0.14
N GLN A 19 3.78 -2.10 1.09
CA GLN A 19 4.23 -2.85 2.27
C GLN A 19 3.24 -3.89 2.84
N SER A 20 2.30 -4.41 2.05
CA SER A 20 1.28 -5.36 2.56
C SER A 20 1.48 -6.84 2.17
N LEU A 21 2.68 -7.26 1.74
CA LEU A 21 2.92 -8.69 1.47
C LEU A 21 4.30 -9.17 1.92
N ALA A 22 4.58 -9.12 3.22
CA ALA A 22 5.77 -9.75 3.79
C ALA A 22 5.59 -10.09 5.28
N MET A 23 4.58 -10.88 5.64
CA MET A 23 4.55 -11.54 6.96
C MET A 23 3.99 -12.96 6.82
N THR A 24 4.87 -13.92 6.51
CA THR A 24 4.91 -15.31 7.03
C THR A 24 5.76 -16.21 6.13
N THR A 25 7.08 -16.24 6.37
CA THR A 25 7.90 -17.45 6.16
C THR A 25 9.02 -17.45 7.18
N SER A 26 8.78 -18.06 8.35
CA SER A 26 9.88 -18.42 9.25
C SER A 26 10.57 -19.66 8.71
N SER A 27 11.91 -19.61 8.67
CA SER A 27 12.88 -20.63 8.25
C SER A 27 13.28 -20.61 6.77
N ILE A 28 14.12 -19.64 6.38
CA ILE A 28 15.06 -19.83 5.26
C ILE A 28 16.45 -19.40 5.75
N ASN A 29 17.40 -20.33 5.59
CA ASN A 29 18.80 -20.20 5.96
C ASN A 29 19.44 -18.89 5.47
N SER A 30 20.27 -18.31 6.33
CA SER A 30 21.15 -17.17 6.06
C SER A 30 22.08 -17.46 4.88
N ALA A 31 21.74 -16.97 3.69
CA ALA A 31 22.68 -16.84 2.59
C ALA A 31 22.91 -15.33 2.36
N VAL A 32 24.14 -14.89 2.62
CA VAL A 32 24.59 -13.52 2.31
C VAL A 32 24.62 -13.37 0.79
N PRO A 33 23.96 -12.35 0.20
CA PRO A 33 24.02 -12.14 -1.24
C PRO A 33 25.41 -11.58 -1.65
N PRO A 34 25.96 -11.97 -2.81
CA PRO A 34 27.24 -11.47 -3.30
C PRO A 34 27.16 -9.99 -3.67
N SER A 35 28.27 -9.27 -3.49
CA SER A 35 28.39 -7.80 -3.51
C SER A 35 28.13 -7.10 -4.85
N ASP A 36 27.88 -7.84 -5.93
CA ASP A 36 27.95 -7.30 -7.30
C ASP A 36 26.62 -7.42 -8.09
N SER A 37 25.48 -7.65 -7.43
CA SER A 37 24.20 -7.70 -8.14
C SER A 37 23.70 -6.30 -8.53
N ALA A 38 23.60 -6.04 -9.83
CA ALA A 38 23.03 -4.82 -10.40
C ALA A 38 21.59 -4.55 -9.89
N PRO A 39 21.20 -3.28 -9.67
CA PRO A 39 19.97 -2.89 -8.95
C PRO A 39 18.64 -3.31 -9.61
N ASP A 40 18.65 -3.80 -10.85
CA ASP A 40 17.44 -4.19 -11.60
C ASP A 40 17.18 -5.70 -11.69
N ALA A 41 18.01 -6.55 -11.06
CA ALA A 41 17.85 -8.01 -11.12
C ALA A 41 16.67 -8.56 -10.26
N TYR A 42 16.02 -7.73 -9.45
CA TYR A 42 14.95 -8.18 -8.54
C TYR A 42 13.62 -8.52 -9.24
N ILE A 43 13.38 -8.03 -10.46
CA ILE A 43 12.09 -8.23 -11.15
C ILE A 43 12.06 -9.49 -12.02
N THR A 44 13.22 -9.98 -12.50
CA THR A 44 13.27 -11.11 -13.45
C THR A 44 13.13 -12.49 -12.79
N HIS A 45 13.21 -12.61 -11.45
CA HIS A 45 13.23 -13.91 -10.77
C HIS A 45 11.88 -14.44 -10.27
N ARG A 46 10.75 -13.73 -10.45
CA ARG A 46 9.50 -14.13 -9.78
C ARG A 46 8.67 -15.20 -10.52
N SER A 47 8.93 -15.46 -11.81
CA SER A 47 8.18 -16.48 -12.58
C SER A 47 8.84 -17.86 -12.60
N ASP A 48 10.17 -17.93 -12.51
CA ASP A 48 10.90 -19.13 -12.92
C ASP A 48 11.17 -20.10 -11.74
N GLY A 49 10.77 -19.73 -10.53
CA GLY A 49 11.02 -20.50 -9.30
C GLY A 49 9.80 -20.74 -8.41
N PHE A 50 8.59 -20.33 -8.80
CA PHE A 50 7.38 -20.65 -8.03
C PHE A 50 6.86 -22.01 -8.47
N ASP A 51 6.99 -23.02 -7.60
CA ASP A 51 6.40 -24.34 -7.84
C ASP A 51 4.91 -24.18 -8.14
N SER A 52 4.55 -24.34 -9.41
CA SER A 52 3.18 -24.26 -9.90
C SER A 52 2.52 -25.63 -9.99
N SER A 53 3.17 -26.70 -9.52
CA SER A 53 2.62 -28.07 -9.57
C SER A 53 1.33 -28.23 -8.77
N TRP A 54 1.08 -27.37 -7.78
CA TRP A 54 -0.19 -27.33 -7.05
C TRP A 54 -1.36 -26.79 -7.89
N ARG A 55 -1.09 -26.08 -9.00
CA ARG A 55 -2.15 -25.54 -9.85
C ARG A 55 -2.61 -26.59 -10.83
N SER A 56 -3.88 -26.96 -10.73
CA SER A 56 -4.57 -27.77 -11.74
C SER A 56 -4.77 -27.06 -13.08
N SER A 57 -4.67 -25.72 -13.14
CA SER A 57 -4.93 -24.91 -14.33
C SER A 57 -4.18 -23.57 -14.31
N ASN A 58 -3.85 -23.04 -15.49
CA ASN A 58 -3.32 -21.68 -15.66
C ASN A 58 -4.43 -20.63 -15.84
N ASN A 59 -5.69 -21.04 -15.95
CA ASN A 59 -6.82 -20.12 -16.05
C ASN A 59 -7.26 -19.70 -14.65
N PHE A 60 -7.01 -18.44 -14.27
CA PHE A 60 -7.36 -17.95 -12.94
C PHE A 60 -8.87 -18.06 -12.62
N ARG A 61 -9.72 -18.12 -13.65
CA ARG A 61 -11.18 -18.26 -13.48
C ARG A 61 -11.58 -19.56 -12.79
N ASP A 62 -10.76 -20.59 -12.92
CA ASP A 62 -11.01 -21.89 -12.30
C ASP A 62 -10.86 -21.84 -10.77
N TYR A 63 -10.28 -20.74 -10.24
CA TYR A 63 -10.08 -20.49 -8.82
C TYR A 63 -11.03 -19.42 -8.25
N ILE A 64 -11.91 -18.84 -9.07
CA ILE A 64 -12.90 -17.86 -8.60
C ILE A 64 -14.04 -18.61 -7.91
N PRO A 65 -14.42 -18.25 -6.67
CA PRO A 65 -15.59 -18.84 -6.02
C PRO A 65 -16.85 -18.64 -6.87
N PRO A 66 -17.70 -19.67 -7.04
CA PRO A 66 -18.94 -19.52 -7.79
C PRO A 66 -19.88 -18.53 -7.09
N THR A 67 -20.83 -17.95 -7.84
CA THR A 67 -21.88 -17.10 -7.28
C THR A 67 -22.62 -17.82 -6.15
N GLY A 68 -22.84 -17.13 -5.02
CA GLY A 68 -23.46 -17.70 -3.82
C GLY A 68 -22.52 -18.53 -2.94
N HIS A 69 -21.22 -18.58 -3.24
CA HIS A 69 -20.25 -19.25 -2.38
C HIS A 69 -20.22 -18.62 -0.98
N PRO A 70 -20.17 -19.41 0.12
CA PRO A 70 -20.24 -18.87 1.48
C PRO A 70 -19.16 -17.84 1.85
N ARG A 71 -18.01 -17.84 1.15
CA ARG A 71 -16.93 -16.85 1.36
C ARG A 71 -17.21 -15.48 0.78
N THR A 72 -18.12 -15.37 -0.19
CA THR A 72 -18.44 -14.10 -0.89
C THR A 72 -19.89 -13.67 -0.64
N ALA A 73 -20.66 -14.46 0.12
CA ALA A 73 -22.05 -14.15 0.45
C ALA A 73 -22.15 -12.85 1.27
N GLY A 74 -22.96 -11.90 0.79
CA GLY A 74 -23.24 -10.63 1.47
C GLY A 74 -22.12 -9.59 1.41
N LEU A 75 -21.15 -9.74 0.49
CA LEU A 75 -20.09 -8.74 0.27
C LEU A 75 -20.44 -7.69 -0.79
N ASP A 76 -21.51 -7.90 -1.55
CA ASP A 76 -21.92 -7.09 -2.68
C ASP A 76 -22.45 -5.72 -2.27
N ASP A 77 -23.11 -5.64 -1.11
CA ASP A 77 -23.67 -4.42 -0.52
C ASP A 77 -23.14 -4.14 0.91
N ALA A 78 -22.08 -4.84 1.33
CA ALA A 78 -21.49 -4.68 2.65
C ALA A 78 -20.95 -3.26 2.88
N ASP A 79 -21.20 -2.72 4.07
CA ASP A 79 -20.48 -1.54 4.55
C ASP A 79 -19.04 -1.95 4.94
N VAL A 80 -18.04 -1.21 4.44
CA VAL A 80 -16.63 -1.55 4.65
C VAL A 80 -16.21 -1.49 6.12
N TYR A 81 -16.82 -0.62 6.93
CA TYR A 81 -16.49 -0.50 8.34
C TYR A 81 -17.12 -1.64 9.15
N GLU A 82 -18.38 -1.99 8.89
CA GLU A 82 -19.01 -3.15 9.53
C GLU A 82 -18.36 -4.46 9.09
N TYR A 83 -18.01 -4.60 7.81
CA TYR A 83 -17.19 -5.71 7.32
C TYR A 83 -15.86 -5.82 8.08
N SER A 84 -15.13 -4.70 8.20
CA SER A 84 -13.83 -4.67 8.87
C SER A 84 -13.96 -5.03 10.34
N LYS A 85 -14.97 -4.51 11.02
CA LYS A 85 -15.27 -4.83 12.42
C LYS A 85 -15.62 -6.31 12.62
N ASP A 86 -16.43 -6.90 11.75
CA ASP A 86 -16.72 -8.33 11.78
C ASP A 86 -15.44 -9.16 11.59
N VAL A 87 -14.64 -8.85 10.57
CA VAL A 87 -13.37 -9.56 10.31
C VAL A 87 -12.45 -9.47 11.53
N LEU A 88 -12.23 -8.28 12.08
CA LEU A 88 -11.36 -8.06 13.24
C LEU A 88 -11.89 -8.71 14.53
N SER A 89 -13.19 -9.00 14.61
CA SER A 89 -13.77 -9.71 15.76
C SER A 89 -13.36 -11.19 15.82
N ARG A 90 -13.00 -11.78 14.67
CA ARG A 90 -12.70 -13.21 14.52
C ARG A 90 -11.37 -13.58 15.20
N PRO A 91 -11.19 -14.84 15.68
CA PRO A 91 -9.98 -15.23 16.39
C PRO A 91 -8.69 -15.11 15.57
N LYS A 92 -8.74 -15.42 14.26
CA LYS A 92 -7.54 -15.44 13.40
C LYS A 92 -6.91 -14.06 13.22
N PRO A 93 -7.65 -13.00 12.83
CA PRO A 93 -7.08 -11.64 12.75
C PRO A 93 -6.47 -11.15 14.06
N LYS A 94 -7.07 -11.47 15.21
CA LYS A 94 -6.50 -11.11 16.52
C LYS A 94 -5.11 -11.71 16.75
N VAL A 95 -4.92 -12.99 16.37
CA VAL A 95 -3.61 -13.65 16.49
C VAL A 95 -2.59 -13.05 15.52
N LEU A 96 -3.01 -12.72 14.29
CA LEU A 96 -2.11 -12.19 13.27
C LEU A 96 -1.70 -10.73 13.52
N PHE A 97 -2.63 -9.89 13.95
CA PHE A 97 -2.43 -8.44 14.04
C PHE A 97 -2.33 -7.90 15.47
N GLY A 98 -2.65 -8.70 16.48
CA GLY A 98 -2.49 -8.35 17.90
C GLY A 98 -1.12 -7.74 18.24
N PRO A 99 0.00 -8.38 17.83
CA PRO A 99 1.33 -7.82 18.07
C PRO A 99 1.56 -6.44 17.42
N TRP A 100 0.94 -6.16 16.27
CA TRP A 100 1.05 -4.84 15.64
C TRP A 100 0.34 -3.77 16.47
N PHE A 101 -0.85 -4.04 16.98
CA PHE A 101 -1.55 -3.13 17.89
C PHE A 101 -0.74 -2.84 19.16
N GLU A 102 -0.17 -3.88 19.79
CA GLU A 102 0.69 -3.71 20.97
C GLU A 102 1.96 -2.89 20.67
N LEU A 103 2.49 -2.98 19.45
CA LEU A 103 3.66 -2.21 19.03
C LEU A 103 3.33 -0.75 18.70
N LEU A 104 2.11 -0.46 18.25
CA LEU A 104 1.64 0.92 18.03
C LEU A 104 1.57 1.73 19.33
N GLU A 105 1.24 1.08 20.44
CA GLU A 105 1.22 1.71 21.77
C GLU A 105 2.62 2.06 22.31
N LYS A 106 3.69 1.54 21.66
CA LYS A 106 5.07 1.81 22.04
C LYS A 106 5.67 2.94 21.18
N PRO A 107 6.50 3.81 21.77
CA PRO A 107 7.21 4.84 21.03
C PRO A 107 7.98 4.26 19.84
N PHE A 108 7.99 4.98 18.72
CA PHE A 108 8.89 4.65 17.62
C PHE A 108 10.31 5.08 18.01
N VAL A 109 11.25 4.14 18.04
CA VAL A 109 12.64 4.40 18.50
C VAL A 109 13.66 4.39 17.36
N GLY A 110 13.20 4.26 16.10
CA GLY A 110 14.06 4.21 14.93
C GLY A 110 14.09 2.84 14.23
N VAL A 111 14.98 2.71 13.25
CA VAL A 111 15.13 1.50 12.43
C VAL A 111 16.26 0.63 12.98
N THR A 112 16.00 -0.67 13.12
CA THR A 112 16.99 -1.66 13.61
C THR A 112 17.03 -2.87 12.67
N SER A 113 18.16 -3.58 12.63
CA SER A 113 18.29 -4.88 11.94
C SER A 113 18.68 -6.03 12.88
N ASP A 114 19.24 -5.69 14.04
CA ASP A 114 19.78 -6.59 15.06
C ASP A 114 19.33 -6.18 16.47
N GLY A 115 18.34 -5.29 16.57
CA GLY A 115 17.86 -4.72 17.83
C GLY A 115 18.62 -3.46 18.28
N ILE A 116 19.65 -3.02 17.55
CA ILE A 116 20.36 -1.76 17.81
C ILE A 116 19.87 -0.70 16.81
N VAL A 117 19.59 0.50 17.31
CA VAL A 117 19.17 1.64 16.48
C VAL A 117 20.31 2.05 15.56
N ARG A 118 19.98 2.14 14.27
CA ARG A 118 20.90 2.61 13.24
C ARG A 118 20.58 4.06 12.92
N GLU A 119 21.45 4.95 13.37
CA GLU A 119 21.40 6.36 13.04
C GLU A 119 22.01 6.62 11.65
N ASP A 120 21.68 7.78 11.06
CA ASP A 120 22.30 8.31 9.84
C ASP A 120 22.31 7.33 8.63
N ILE A 121 21.32 6.44 8.52
CA ILE A 121 21.20 5.48 7.41
C ILE A 121 21.11 6.21 6.05
N TYR A 122 20.47 7.39 6.06
CA TYR A 122 20.32 8.25 4.89
C TYR A 122 20.73 9.68 5.25
N THR A 123 21.46 10.32 4.35
CA THR A 123 21.79 11.75 4.47
C THR A 123 20.80 12.57 3.67
N LEU A 124 20.46 13.76 4.16
CA LEU A 124 19.61 14.68 3.42
C LEU A 124 20.39 15.19 2.19
N GLY A 125 19.79 15.01 1.02
CA GLY A 125 20.35 15.45 -0.26
C GLY A 125 19.26 15.98 -1.19
N ASP A 126 19.68 16.76 -2.18
CA ASP A 126 18.79 17.17 -3.27
C ASP A 126 18.65 16.02 -4.27
N GLU A 127 17.48 15.38 -4.27
CA GLU A 127 17.12 14.30 -5.18
C GLU A 127 16.53 14.82 -6.50
N SER A 128 16.61 16.14 -6.77
CA SER A 128 15.97 16.80 -7.93
C SER A 128 14.46 16.55 -8.02
N ALA A 129 13.82 16.28 -6.89
CA ALA A 129 12.38 16.09 -6.82
C ALA A 129 11.65 17.40 -7.18
N PRO A 130 10.51 17.35 -7.88
CA PRO A 130 9.75 18.54 -8.28
C PRO A 130 8.95 19.13 -7.09
N THR A 131 9.65 19.49 -6.02
CA THR A 131 9.08 19.88 -4.71
C THR A 131 8.04 20.98 -4.83
N GLU A 132 8.28 22.02 -5.64
CA GLU A 132 7.30 23.10 -5.84
C GLU A 132 5.97 22.58 -6.43
N GLN A 133 6.04 21.66 -7.39
CA GLN A 133 4.87 21.07 -8.03
C GLN A 133 4.11 20.17 -7.05
N MET A 134 4.83 19.37 -6.27
CA MET A 134 4.27 18.52 -5.21
C MET A 134 3.55 19.35 -4.15
N VAL A 135 4.19 20.40 -3.64
CA VAL A 135 3.61 21.32 -2.65
C VAL A 135 2.37 22.03 -3.21
N SER A 136 2.42 22.48 -4.46
CA SER A 136 1.28 23.10 -5.14
C SER A 136 0.10 22.13 -5.26
N ALA A 137 0.37 20.88 -5.68
CA ALA A 137 -0.66 19.84 -5.77
C ALA A 137 -1.27 19.51 -4.39
N ALA A 138 -0.43 19.39 -3.35
CA ALA A 138 -0.87 19.12 -1.98
C ALA A 138 -1.76 20.24 -1.42
N LYS A 139 -1.38 21.50 -1.64
CA LYS A 139 -2.23 22.67 -1.30
C LYS A 139 -3.56 22.63 -2.05
N GLY A 140 -3.57 22.15 -3.30
CA GLY A 140 -4.77 21.93 -4.09
C GLY A 140 -5.74 20.94 -3.43
N VAL A 141 -5.21 19.80 -2.96
CA VAL A 141 -5.98 18.80 -2.21
C VAL A 141 -6.54 19.43 -0.92
N ILE A 142 -5.66 19.97 -0.07
CA ILE A 142 -6.06 20.55 1.22
C ILE A 142 -7.13 21.63 1.03
N LYS A 143 -7.00 22.51 0.03
CA LYS A 143 -8.00 23.56 -0.24
C LYS A 143 -9.39 23.00 -0.57
N ALA A 144 -9.46 21.87 -1.27
CA ALA A 144 -10.72 21.26 -1.70
C ALA A 144 -11.41 20.43 -0.60
N LEU A 145 -10.68 20.04 0.44
CA LEU A 145 -11.24 19.31 1.58
C LEU A 145 -12.13 20.20 2.45
N SER A 146 -13.24 19.62 2.93
CA SER A 146 -14.07 20.17 4.01
C SER A 146 -13.29 20.25 5.32
N VAL A 147 -13.86 20.93 6.32
CA VAL A 147 -13.25 21.03 7.66
C VAL A 147 -13.06 19.65 8.29
N THR A 148 -14.09 18.78 8.20
CA THR A 148 -14.02 17.43 8.76
C THR A 148 -12.97 16.57 8.07
N GLU A 149 -12.90 16.60 6.73
CA GLU A 149 -11.87 15.86 5.98
C GLU A 149 -10.45 16.40 6.28
N LYS A 150 -10.27 17.73 6.40
CA LYS A 150 -8.98 18.33 6.78
C LYS A 150 -8.48 17.83 8.12
N ASN A 151 -9.36 17.74 9.11
CA ASN A 151 -9.00 17.26 10.44
C ASN A 151 -8.52 15.80 10.43
N LYS A 152 -8.93 15.00 9.44
CA LYS A 152 -8.43 13.63 9.26
C LYS A 152 -7.08 13.56 8.53
N VAL A 153 -6.74 14.54 7.69
CA VAL A 153 -5.53 14.51 6.84
C VAL A 153 -4.37 15.29 7.43
N ILE A 154 -4.65 16.40 8.12
CA ILE A 154 -3.60 17.28 8.63
C ILE A 154 -3.06 16.69 9.94
N CYS A 155 -1.90 16.05 9.87
CA CYS A 155 -1.13 15.66 11.05
C CYS A 155 -0.48 16.91 11.66
N SER A 156 -0.84 17.25 12.88
CA SER A 156 -0.24 18.37 13.62
C SER A 156 1.08 18.00 14.31
N ASP A 157 1.34 16.71 14.48
CA ASP A 157 2.51 16.17 15.16
C ASP A 157 3.26 15.21 14.23
N LEU A 158 4.56 15.45 14.04
CA LEU A 158 5.44 14.58 13.24
C LEU A 158 5.73 13.26 13.97
N ASP A 159 5.69 13.27 15.30
CA ASP A 159 5.91 12.10 16.15
C ASP A 159 4.60 11.33 16.44
N GLY A 160 3.48 11.78 15.86
CA GLY A 160 2.19 11.13 15.98
C GLY A 160 2.21 9.70 15.43
N ASP A 161 1.37 8.82 15.95
CA ASP A 161 1.29 7.41 15.54
C ASP A 161 0.47 7.19 14.25
N GLU A 162 -0.22 8.23 13.76
CA GLU A 162 -1.10 8.19 12.59
C GLU A 162 -0.42 7.62 11.33
N TRP A 163 0.84 7.98 11.07
CA TRP A 163 1.58 7.44 9.94
C TRP A 163 1.93 5.96 10.08
N ARG A 164 2.05 5.46 11.32
CA ARG A 164 2.28 4.03 11.62
C ARG A 164 1.02 3.18 11.54
N LYS A 165 -0.16 3.82 11.61
CA LYS A 165 -1.47 3.18 11.45
C LYS A 165 -1.86 2.98 9.98
N TRP A 166 -1.25 3.74 9.08
CA TRP A 166 -1.58 3.67 7.66
C TRP A 166 -1.17 2.30 7.08
N CYS A 167 -2.13 1.66 6.44
CA CYS A 167 -1.96 0.43 5.68
C CYS A 167 -3.07 0.35 4.63
N ASN A 168 -2.89 -0.46 3.59
CA ASN A 168 -3.91 -0.63 2.55
C ASN A 168 -4.33 -2.10 2.31
N PRO A 169 -4.86 -2.81 3.32
CA PRO A 169 -5.65 -4.00 3.12
C PRO A 169 -7.12 -3.64 2.86
N GLU A 170 -7.92 -4.64 2.49
CA GLU A 170 -9.38 -4.51 2.35
C GLU A 170 -10.10 -4.28 3.69
N ILE A 171 -9.37 -4.48 4.81
CA ILE A 171 -9.84 -4.32 6.18
C ILE A 171 -9.41 -2.94 6.70
N VAL A 172 -10.35 -2.16 7.22
CA VAL A 172 -10.07 -0.92 7.93
C VAL A 172 -9.60 -1.26 9.36
N PHE A 173 -8.29 -1.28 9.57
CA PHE A 173 -7.69 -1.46 10.89
C PHE A 173 -7.82 -0.22 11.77
N HIS A 174 -7.53 0.95 11.19
CA HIS A 174 -7.63 2.25 11.83
C HIS A 174 -8.30 3.24 10.88
N ASP A 175 -9.32 3.97 11.37
CA ASP A 175 -10.00 5.02 10.60
C ASP A 175 -9.20 6.34 10.67
N VAL A 176 -8.03 6.33 10.04
CA VAL A 176 -7.12 7.48 9.94
C VAL A 176 -7.12 8.05 8.51
N GLY A 177 -6.89 9.33 8.31
CA GLY A 177 -6.91 9.90 6.95
C GLY A 177 -8.29 9.88 6.27
N ILE A 178 -8.32 10.02 4.94
CA ILE A 178 -9.54 10.02 4.13
C ILE A 178 -9.52 8.86 3.15
N ARG A 179 -10.65 8.17 2.97
CA ARG A 179 -10.75 7.11 1.97
C ARG A 179 -11.30 7.66 0.67
N LEU A 180 -10.61 7.36 -0.45
CA LEU A 180 -10.93 7.96 -1.75
C LEU A 180 -12.35 7.61 -2.22
N GLU A 181 -12.83 6.41 -1.93
CA GLU A 181 -14.18 5.94 -2.29
C GLU A 181 -15.33 6.74 -1.67
N PHE A 182 -15.08 7.50 -0.60
CA PHE A 182 -16.06 8.38 0.02
C PHE A 182 -15.93 9.84 -0.39
N LEU A 183 -14.95 10.16 -1.24
CA LEU A 183 -14.74 11.51 -1.73
C LEU A 183 -15.53 11.77 -3.02
N GLU A 184 -15.89 13.04 -3.22
CA GLU A 184 -16.35 13.49 -4.52
C GLU A 184 -15.27 13.29 -5.60
N GLN A 185 -15.68 12.94 -6.81
CA GLN A 185 -14.79 12.66 -7.94
C GLN A 185 -13.71 13.76 -8.14
N ARG A 186 -14.09 15.03 -8.00
CA ARG A 186 -13.17 16.16 -8.11
C ARG A 186 -12.04 16.12 -7.08
N LYS A 187 -12.32 15.69 -5.84
CA LYS A 187 -11.30 15.56 -4.78
C LYS A 187 -10.38 14.38 -5.08
N ILE A 188 -10.92 13.26 -5.57
CA ILE A 188 -10.14 12.10 -6.03
C ILE A 188 -9.15 12.51 -7.12
N GLU A 189 -9.60 13.26 -8.13
CA GLU A 189 -8.74 13.77 -9.20
C GLU A 189 -7.58 14.64 -8.68
N LEU A 190 -7.82 15.46 -7.65
CA LEU A 190 -6.78 16.25 -7.01
C LEU A 190 -5.77 15.37 -6.27
N VAL A 191 -6.22 14.31 -5.59
CA VAL A 191 -5.32 13.34 -4.95
C VAL A 191 -4.50 12.59 -6.00
N LEU A 192 -5.11 12.13 -7.09
CA LEU A 192 -4.40 11.49 -8.20
C LEU A 192 -3.38 12.44 -8.85
N LYS A 193 -3.69 13.74 -8.95
CA LYS A 193 -2.74 14.76 -9.43
C LYS A 193 -1.57 14.93 -8.47
N LEU A 194 -1.81 14.90 -7.16
CA LEU A 194 -0.74 14.89 -6.16
C LEU A 194 0.15 13.65 -6.32
N LEU A 195 -0.43 12.45 -6.43
CA LEU A 195 0.34 11.22 -6.67
C LEU A 195 1.17 11.31 -7.96
N LYS A 196 0.60 11.86 -9.04
CA LYS A 196 1.32 12.06 -10.30
C LYS A 196 2.48 13.04 -10.19
N ALA A 197 2.37 14.07 -9.35
CA ALA A 197 3.44 15.02 -9.11
C ALA A 197 4.54 14.46 -8.18
N SER A 198 4.18 13.53 -7.29
CA SER A 198 5.08 12.96 -6.27
C SER A 198 5.76 11.66 -6.68
N LEU A 199 5.29 10.99 -7.74
CA LEU A 199 5.83 9.73 -8.23
C LEU A 199 6.46 9.89 -9.61
N SER A 200 7.40 9.01 -9.94
CA SER A 200 7.84 8.85 -11.32
C SER A 200 6.66 8.40 -12.20
N GLN A 201 6.75 8.59 -13.51
CA GLN A 201 5.71 8.15 -14.45
C GLN A 201 5.38 6.65 -14.27
N CYS A 202 6.41 5.79 -14.21
CA CYS A 202 6.22 4.36 -13.96
C CYS A 202 5.62 4.08 -12.57
N GLY A 203 6.03 4.82 -11.53
CA GLY A 203 5.45 4.69 -10.19
C GLY A 203 3.97 5.05 -10.15
N PHE A 204 3.58 6.15 -10.81
CA PHE A 204 2.20 6.57 -10.91
C PHE A 204 1.34 5.54 -11.69
N GLU A 205 1.85 5.04 -12.81
CA GLU A 205 1.16 4.00 -13.59
C GLU A 205 0.97 2.71 -12.79
N LYS A 206 1.98 2.30 -11.99
CA LYS A 206 1.87 1.16 -11.08
C LYS A 206 0.80 1.39 -10.01
N ALA A 207 0.76 2.57 -9.40
CA ALA A 207 -0.26 2.91 -8.39
C ALA A 207 -1.68 2.85 -8.99
N VAL A 208 -1.90 3.51 -10.14
CA VAL A 208 -3.20 3.46 -10.84
C VAL A 208 -3.54 2.05 -11.33
N GLY A 209 -2.54 1.27 -11.74
CA GLY A 209 -2.68 -0.13 -12.11
C GLY A 209 -3.15 -0.99 -10.93
N ALA A 210 -2.60 -0.79 -9.74
CA ALA A 210 -3.04 -1.46 -8.51
C ALA A 210 -4.50 -1.11 -8.18
N MET A 211 -4.88 0.16 -8.31
CA MET A 211 -6.27 0.61 -8.11
C MET A 211 -7.24 -0.10 -9.07
N ARG A 212 -6.89 -0.19 -10.36
CA ARG A 212 -7.69 -0.91 -11.36
C ARG A 212 -7.76 -2.42 -11.10
N LEU A 213 -6.65 -3.01 -10.65
CA LEU A 213 -6.63 -4.42 -10.25
C LEU A 213 -7.56 -4.65 -9.06
N ASN A 214 -7.58 -3.76 -8.08
CA ASN A 214 -8.47 -3.84 -6.93
C ASN A 214 -9.95 -3.82 -7.35
N HIS A 215 -10.30 -2.93 -8.28
CA HIS A 215 -11.63 -2.91 -8.89
C HIS A 215 -11.98 -4.23 -9.59
N PHE A 216 -11.06 -4.74 -10.41
CA PHE A 216 -11.25 -6.01 -11.11
C PHE A 216 -11.46 -7.18 -10.12
N LEU A 217 -10.70 -7.21 -9.02
CA LEU A 217 -10.86 -8.20 -7.97
C LEU A 217 -12.26 -8.13 -7.33
N GLY A 218 -12.74 -6.93 -7.02
CA GLY A 218 -14.10 -6.75 -6.50
C GLY A 218 -15.19 -7.16 -7.48
N GLU A 219 -14.99 -6.99 -8.79
CA GLU A 219 -15.93 -7.47 -9.80
C GLU A 219 -16.01 -8.99 -9.83
N ILE A 220 -14.87 -9.68 -9.87
CA ILE A 220 -14.85 -11.14 -10.02
C ILE A 220 -15.34 -11.89 -8.78
N VAL A 221 -15.24 -11.29 -7.59
CA VAL A 221 -15.73 -11.91 -6.33
C VAL A 221 -17.04 -11.30 -5.83
N HIS A 222 -17.67 -10.42 -6.62
CA HIS A 222 -18.90 -9.71 -6.25
C HIS A 222 -18.80 -8.95 -4.92
N ALA A 223 -17.69 -8.24 -4.69
CA ALA A 223 -17.41 -7.52 -3.45
C ALA A 223 -16.99 -6.06 -3.69
N LYS A 224 -17.59 -5.38 -4.69
CA LYS A 224 -17.22 -4.00 -5.05
C LYS A 224 -17.46 -2.98 -3.93
N ALA A 225 -18.34 -3.28 -2.97
CA ALA A 225 -18.51 -2.41 -1.80
C ALA A 225 -17.26 -2.38 -0.90
N ILE A 226 -16.42 -3.42 -0.96
CA ILE A 226 -15.18 -3.57 -0.18
C ILE A 226 -13.92 -3.34 -1.04
N LEU A 227 -13.93 -3.84 -2.29
CA LEU A 227 -12.82 -3.81 -3.22
C LEU A 227 -13.23 -3.05 -4.49
N ASN A 228 -13.05 -1.74 -4.49
CA ASN A 228 -13.24 -0.92 -5.68
C ASN A 228 -11.95 -0.18 -6.06
N GLN A 229 -12.05 0.59 -7.14
CA GLN A 229 -10.91 1.33 -7.68
C GLN A 229 -10.32 2.32 -6.66
N TYR A 230 -11.16 2.86 -5.79
CA TYR A 230 -10.84 3.92 -4.84
C TYR A 230 -10.88 3.43 -3.38
N SER A 231 -10.85 2.12 -3.14
CA SER A 231 -10.70 1.51 -1.80
C SER A 231 -9.28 1.66 -1.25
N TYR A 232 -8.86 2.91 -1.10
CA TYR A 232 -7.55 3.35 -0.66
C TYR A 232 -7.71 4.48 0.35
N GLN A 233 -6.89 4.43 1.40
CA GLN A 233 -6.76 5.45 2.45
C GLN A 233 -5.58 6.38 2.17
#